data_AF-A0A8I2YCM3-F1
#
_entry.id   AF-A0A8I2YCM3-F1
#
_cell.length_a   1.000
_cell.length_b   1.000
_cell.length_c   1.000
_cell.angle_alpha   90.00
_cell.angle_beta   90.00
_cell.angle_gamma   90.00
#
_symmetry.space_group_name_H-M   'P 1'
#
loop_
_entity.id
_entity.type
_entity.pdbx_description
1 polymer ?
#
loop_
_entity_poly.entity_id
_entity_poly.type
_entity_poly.pdbx_seq_one_letter_code
_entity_poly.pdbx_strand_id
1 'polypeptide(L)'
;MRFDAPRPVRNHFTGGILSNDQATALHITVVPDSKRLSLENLSQLTRLPDLKQAIINFVASQTTEVATCMSYFTSIDVWHKFRVQLHSNFQSSVIMPSQVVQARPPGDLFPHGNCDVVLLDSSRQSRNPYTIAQVRTVFKPHLTPSMVQDLRFSFLLTPLLYVQYFKVCQEDPSTRMWMVERCLTETERGTVRIGEVIPLMCISHAAELVAVYGEKANRAISSYTSQECYSRFFLNHYADKEVYNALHGKVDEDFFYRPDIQ
;
A
#
# COMPACT_ATOMS: atom_id res chain seq x y z
N MET A 1 -32.03 21.42 -17.34
CA MET A 1 -31.24 20.53 -16.45
C MET A 1 -30.49 19.56 -17.37
N ARG A 2 -29.18 19.72 -17.57
CA ARG A 2 -28.37 18.86 -18.44
C ARG A 2 -27.90 17.68 -17.60
N PHE A 3 -28.33 16.47 -17.97
CA PHE A 3 -27.76 15.24 -17.41
C PHE A 3 -26.45 15.01 -18.14
N ASP A 4 -25.33 15.35 -17.50
CA ASP A 4 -24.03 14.92 -18.00
C ASP A 4 -23.96 13.40 -17.82
N ALA A 5 -23.77 12.69 -18.95
CA ALA A 5 -23.59 11.26 -18.93
C ALA A 5 -22.44 10.89 -17.97
N PRO A 6 -22.54 9.76 -17.23
CA PRO A 6 -21.45 9.33 -16.36
C PRO A 6 -20.16 9.21 -17.16
N ARG A 7 -19.09 9.82 -16.66
CA ARG A 7 -17.78 9.79 -17.34
C ARG A 7 -17.40 8.34 -17.63
N PRO A 8 -16.91 8.02 -18.84
CA PRO A 8 -16.50 6.65 -19.15
C PRO A 8 -15.46 6.17 -18.13
N VAL A 9 -15.64 4.95 -17.64
CA VAL A 9 -14.63 4.28 -16.81
C VAL A 9 -13.37 4.11 -17.67
N ARG A 10 -12.28 4.77 -17.27
CA ARG A 10 -10.99 4.61 -17.93
C ARG A 10 -10.47 3.21 -17.63
N ASN A 11 -10.04 2.49 -18.66
CA ASN A 11 -9.41 1.19 -18.51
C ASN A 11 -7.90 1.38 -18.25
N HIS A 12 -7.45 1.06 -17.04
CA HIS A 12 -6.04 1.08 -16.67
C HIS A 12 -5.29 -0.21 -17.02
N PHE A 13 -5.98 -1.31 -17.35
CA PHE A 13 -5.32 -2.56 -17.77
C PHE A 13 -4.59 -2.42 -19.12
N THR A 14 -5.01 -1.49 -19.98
CA THR A 14 -4.40 -1.29 -21.31
C THR A 14 -3.25 -0.28 -21.35
N GLY A 15 -2.92 0.36 -20.23
CA GLY A 15 -1.89 1.41 -20.22
C GLY A 15 -1.42 1.87 -18.84
N GLY A 16 -1.81 1.16 -17.78
CA GLY A 16 -1.29 1.32 -16.43
C GLY A 16 -0.15 0.34 -16.15
N ILE A 17 0.25 0.31 -14.88
CA ILE A 17 1.19 -0.66 -14.32
C ILE A 17 0.35 -1.85 -13.83
N LEU A 18 0.72 -3.07 -14.17
CA LEU A 18 0.02 -4.25 -13.65
C LEU A 18 0.67 -4.72 -12.35
N SER A 19 -0.14 -5.28 -11.45
CA SER A 19 0.36 -6.04 -10.30
C SER A 19 1.12 -7.28 -10.76
N ASN A 20 1.86 -7.89 -9.83
CA ASN A 20 2.62 -9.12 -10.10
C ASN A 20 1.77 -10.25 -10.68
N ASP A 21 0.57 -10.44 -10.14
CA ASP A 21 -0.42 -11.43 -10.57
C ASP A 21 -1.28 -10.97 -11.77
N GLN A 22 -1.06 -9.74 -12.25
CA GLN A 22 -1.82 -9.07 -13.32
C GLN A 22 -3.33 -8.94 -13.05
N ALA A 23 -3.79 -9.22 -11.83
CA ALA A 23 -5.20 -9.07 -11.44
C ALA A 23 -5.59 -7.61 -11.17
N THR A 24 -4.60 -6.76 -10.94
CA THR A 24 -4.79 -5.36 -10.54
C THR A 24 -4.07 -4.42 -11.49
N ALA A 25 -4.80 -3.43 -12.00
CA ALA A 25 -4.23 -2.32 -12.74
C ALA A 25 -3.99 -1.12 -11.80
N LEU A 26 -2.77 -0.58 -11.86
CA LEU A 26 -2.27 0.49 -11.03
C LEU A 26 -1.93 1.69 -11.90
N HIS A 27 -2.21 2.89 -11.40
CA HIS A 27 -1.96 4.10 -12.18
C HIS A 27 -1.51 5.27 -11.31
N ILE A 28 -0.33 5.81 -11.62
CA ILE A 28 0.16 7.10 -11.11
C ILE A 28 -0.03 8.19 -12.18
N THR A 29 -0.16 9.45 -11.76
CA THR A 29 -0.21 10.57 -12.70
C THR A 29 1.16 10.81 -13.35
N VAL A 30 1.16 11.29 -14.59
CA VAL A 30 2.42 11.64 -15.29
C VAL A 30 3.21 12.71 -14.54
N VAL A 31 2.51 13.68 -13.96
CA VAL A 31 3.13 14.75 -13.16
C VAL A 31 3.14 14.32 -11.69
N PRO A 32 4.32 14.21 -11.06
CA PRO A 32 4.44 14.01 -9.60
C PRO A 32 4.06 15.28 -8.84
N ASP A 33 3.66 15.11 -7.58
CA ASP A 33 3.32 16.20 -6.68
C ASP A 33 4.55 16.97 -6.21
N SER A 34 5.68 16.27 -6.00
CA SER A 34 6.99 16.88 -5.74
C SER A 34 8.03 16.30 -6.69
N LYS A 35 8.85 17.17 -7.28
CA LYS A 35 9.87 16.79 -8.27
C LYS A 35 11.26 16.91 -7.69
N ARG A 36 12.14 15.99 -8.08
CA ARG A 36 13.59 16.09 -7.87
C ARG A 36 14.00 16.35 -6.41
N LEU A 37 13.31 15.72 -5.46
CA LEU A 37 13.69 15.78 -4.05
C LEU A 37 14.97 14.96 -3.80
N SER A 38 15.83 15.46 -2.91
CA SER A 38 16.88 14.63 -2.33
C SER A 38 16.27 13.62 -1.36
N LEU A 39 16.98 12.53 -1.08
CA LEU A 39 16.55 11.56 -0.06
C LEU A 39 16.38 12.18 1.33
N GLU A 40 17.21 13.18 1.66
CA GLU A 40 17.10 13.92 2.92
C GLU A 40 15.80 14.73 2.96
N ASN A 41 15.52 15.49 1.89
CA ASN A 41 14.29 16.28 1.80
C ASN A 41 13.05 15.39 1.79
N LEU A 42 13.10 14.22 1.16
CA LEU A 42 12.03 13.24 1.19
C LEU A 42 11.77 12.76 2.63
N SER A 43 12.83 12.37 3.36
CA SER A 43 12.72 11.89 4.73
C SER A 43 12.14 12.95 5.67
N GLN A 44 12.52 14.22 5.48
CA GLN A 44 11.97 15.37 6.19
C GLN A 44 10.50 15.61 5.84
N LEU A 45 10.15 15.60 4.55
CA LEU A 45 8.78 15.78 4.06
C LEU A 45 7.84 14.73 4.64
N THR A 46 8.24 13.45 4.63
CA THR A 46 7.38 12.35 5.07
C THR A 46 7.43 12.12 6.59
N ARG A 47 8.40 12.74 7.29
CA ARG A 47 8.72 12.48 8.70
C ARG A 47 8.97 10.98 8.97
N LEU A 48 9.70 10.33 8.07
CA LEU A 48 10.03 8.90 8.15
C LEU A 48 11.55 8.73 8.35
N PRO A 49 12.04 8.66 9.60
CA PRO A 49 13.48 8.69 9.88
C PRO A 49 14.22 7.43 9.39
N ASP A 50 13.53 6.32 9.22
CA ASP A 50 14.07 5.03 8.78
C ASP A 50 13.98 4.82 7.25
N LEU A 51 13.37 5.76 6.50
CA LEU A 51 13.16 5.65 5.05
C LEU A 51 14.46 5.37 4.29
N LYS A 52 15.54 6.09 4.62
CA LYS A 52 16.85 5.88 4.00
C LYS A 52 17.35 4.44 4.19
N GLN A 53 17.23 3.92 5.41
CA GLN A 53 17.65 2.56 5.71
C GLN A 53 16.76 1.53 5.00
N ALA A 54 15.45 1.77 4.93
CA ALA A 54 14.52 0.93 4.21
C ALA A 54 14.83 0.86 2.70
N ILE A 55 15.21 1.98 2.07
CA ILE A 55 15.67 2.00 0.67
C ILE A 55 16.96 1.19 0.50
N ILE A 56 17.93 1.35 1.39
CA ILE A 56 19.19 0.57 1.35
C ILE A 56 18.89 -0.93 1.44
N ASN A 57 18.03 -1.33 2.38
CA ASN A 57 17.65 -2.74 2.57
C ASN A 57 16.94 -3.29 1.32
N PHE A 58 16.02 -2.52 0.74
CA PHE A 58 15.35 -2.90 -0.50
C PHE A 58 16.36 -3.08 -1.64
N VAL A 59 17.25 -2.11 -1.89
CA VAL A 59 18.27 -2.22 -2.92
C VAL A 59 19.19 -3.43 -2.69
N ALA A 60 19.65 -3.64 -1.46
CA ALA A 60 20.50 -4.78 -1.10
C ALA A 60 19.80 -6.14 -1.30
N SER A 61 18.47 -6.19 -1.22
CA SER A 61 17.70 -7.39 -1.55
C SER A 61 17.61 -7.68 -3.05
N GLN A 62 17.89 -6.69 -3.90
CA GLN A 62 17.79 -6.82 -5.37
C GLN A 62 19.16 -6.97 -6.03
N THR A 63 20.22 -6.41 -5.44
CA THR A 63 21.55 -6.39 -6.07
C THR A 63 22.67 -6.23 -5.03
N THR A 64 23.86 -6.70 -5.39
CA THR A 64 25.11 -6.43 -4.65
C THR A 64 25.65 -5.02 -4.90
N GLU A 65 25.20 -4.34 -5.96
CA GLU A 65 25.66 -2.99 -6.36
C GLU A 65 24.95 -1.86 -5.60
N VAL A 66 24.88 -1.99 -4.27
CA VAL A 66 24.12 -1.09 -3.39
C VAL A 66 24.59 0.35 -3.52
N ALA A 67 25.90 0.61 -3.43
CA ALA A 67 26.45 1.97 -3.49
C ALA A 67 26.10 2.68 -4.81
N THR A 68 26.21 1.95 -5.93
CA THR A 68 25.83 2.43 -7.26
C THR A 68 24.36 2.80 -7.31
N CYS A 69 23.46 1.92 -6.87
CA CYS A 69 22.03 2.18 -6.85
C CYS A 69 21.66 3.36 -5.93
N MET A 70 22.30 3.47 -4.77
CA MET A 70 22.07 4.57 -3.83
C MET A 70 22.41 5.94 -4.43
N SER A 71 23.36 6.01 -5.37
CA SER A 71 23.68 7.26 -6.08
C SER A 71 22.50 7.77 -6.94
N TYR A 72 21.54 6.90 -7.28
CA TYR A 72 20.37 7.26 -8.09
C TYR A 72 19.24 7.89 -7.27
N PHE A 73 19.32 7.82 -5.94
CA PHE A 73 18.37 8.47 -5.02
C PHE A 73 18.76 9.93 -4.69
N THR A 74 19.61 10.54 -5.52
CA THR A 74 19.95 11.96 -5.43
C THR A 74 18.82 12.87 -5.91
N SER A 75 17.96 12.36 -6.80
CA SER A 75 16.80 13.07 -7.32
C SER A 75 15.61 12.12 -7.41
N ILE A 76 14.56 12.42 -6.65
CA ILE A 76 13.40 11.54 -6.45
C ILE A 76 12.13 12.31 -6.76
N ASP A 77 11.29 11.74 -7.61
CA ASP A 77 9.93 12.23 -7.83
C ASP A 77 8.96 11.53 -6.87
N VAL A 78 7.97 12.26 -6.38
CA VAL A 78 7.04 11.80 -5.32
C VAL A 78 5.61 12.08 -5.71
N TRP A 79 4.74 11.11 -5.44
CA TRP A 79 3.30 11.20 -5.63
C TRP A 79 2.58 11.05 -4.29
N HIS A 80 1.52 11.83 -4.09
CA HIS A 80 0.68 11.76 -2.91
C HIS A 80 -0.48 10.77 -3.07
N LYS A 81 -0.64 10.19 -4.26
CA LYS A 81 -1.69 9.21 -4.54
C LYS A 81 -1.40 8.39 -5.79
N PHE A 82 -2.02 7.23 -5.86
CA PHE A 82 -2.15 6.42 -7.06
C PHE A 82 -3.58 5.87 -7.17
N ARG A 83 -3.87 5.17 -8.25
CA ARG A 83 -5.16 4.51 -8.47
C ARG A 83 -4.97 3.01 -8.55
N VAL A 84 -5.95 2.30 -8.02
CA VAL A 84 -6.11 0.85 -8.09
C VAL A 84 -7.38 0.56 -8.89
N GLN A 85 -7.32 -0.36 -9.83
CA GLN A 85 -8.47 -0.79 -10.61
C GLN A 85 -8.45 -2.30 -10.75
N LEU A 86 -9.63 -2.89 -10.61
CA LEU A 86 -9.83 -4.33 -10.53
C LEU A 86 -10.86 -4.75 -11.58
N HIS A 87 -10.90 -6.05 -11.85
CA HIS A 87 -12.06 -6.69 -12.45
C HIS A 87 -13.08 -7.03 -11.35
N SER A 88 -14.36 -7.13 -11.72
CA SER A 88 -15.39 -7.63 -10.80
C SER A 88 -15.16 -9.11 -10.52
N ASN A 89 -15.28 -9.50 -9.24
CA ASN A 89 -15.21 -10.90 -8.83
C ASN A 89 -16.48 -11.67 -9.20
N PHE A 90 -17.61 -10.97 -9.42
CA PHE A 90 -18.85 -11.59 -9.89
C PHE A 90 -18.90 -11.73 -11.42
N GLN A 91 -18.21 -10.84 -12.13
CA GLN A 91 -18.15 -10.86 -13.59
C GLN A 91 -16.78 -10.39 -14.09
N SER A 92 -15.87 -11.33 -14.35
CA SER A 92 -14.48 -11.02 -14.73
C SER A 92 -14.34 -10.17 -16.00
N SER A 93 -15.33 -10.14 -16.89
CA SER A 93 -15.33 -9.26 -18.07
C SER A 93 -15.59 -7.78 -17.73
N VAL A 94 -16.06 -7.48 -16.52
CA VAL A 94 -16.40 -6.12 -16.09
C VAL A 94 -15.21 -5.49 -15.36
N ILE A 95 -14.82 -4.31 -15.82
CA ILE A 95 -13.78 -3.49 -15.18
C ILE A 95 -14.45 -2.55 -14.18
N MET A 96 -14.01 -2.62 -12.93
CA MET A 96 -14.54 -1.81 -11.84
C MET A 96 -14.07 -0.34 -11.96
N PRO A 97 -14.80 0.62 -11.37
CA PRO A 97 -14.30 1.97 -11.20
C PRO A 97 -12.97 1.99 -10.43
N SER A 98 -12.03 2.83 -10.87
CA SER A 98 -10.74 2.96 -10.18
C SER A 98 -10.91 3.61 -8.80
N GLN A 99 -10.30 3.03 -7.77
CA GLN A 99 -10.20 3.58 -6.42
C GLN A 99 -8.90 4.39 -6.28
N VAL A 100 -8.92 5.46 -5.49
CA VAL A 100 -7.72 6.27 -5.21
C VAL A 100 -7.13 5.80 -3.88
N VAL A 101 -5.82 5.56 -3.86
CA VAL A 101 -5.05 5.30 -2.63
C VAL A 101 -4.18 6.52 -2.36
N GLN A 102 -4.35 7.12 -1.19
CA GLN A 102 -3.61 8.28 -0.71
C GLN A 102 -2.34 7.87 0.02
N ALA A 103 -1.29 8.68 -0.15
CA ALA A 103 -0.01 8.58 0.51
C ALA A 103 0.51 10.00 0.81
N ARG A 104 -0.39 10.87 1.29
CA ARG A 104 -0.10 12.29 1.49
C ARG A 104 0.76 12.46 2.75
N PRO A 105 1.89 13.17 2.68
CA PRO A 105 2.73 13.42 3.84
C PRO A 105 2.01 14.32 4.86
N PRO A 106 2.53 14.38 6.10
CA PRO A 106 2.09 15.33 7.10
C PRO A 106 2.09 16.79 6.62
N GLY A 107 1.05 17.54 6.98
CA GLY A 107 0.93 18.97 6.67
C GLY A 107 -0.22 19.63 7.46
N ASP A 108 -0.56 20.86 7.12
CA ASP A 108 -1.50 21.67 7.91
C ASP A 108 -2.90 21.05 8.01
N LEU A 109 -3.42 20.52 6.88
CA LEU A 109 -4.73 19.86 6.83
C LEU A 109 -4.72 18.46 7.45
N PHE A 110 -3.57 17.78 7.38
CA PHE A 110 -3.41 16.40 7.82
C PHE A 110 -2.14 16.30 8.66
N PRO A 111 -2.19 16.59 9.98
CA PRO A 111 -0.99 16.70 10.82
C PRO A 111 -0.12 15.45 10.87
N HIS A 112 -0.72 14.29 10.60
CA HIS A 112 -0.07 12.97 10.56
C HIS A 112 -0.01 12.37 9.15
N GLY A 113 -0.43 13.11 8.13
CA GLY A 113 -0.60 12.65 6.75
C GLY A 113 -1.99 12.07 6.49
N ASN A 114 -2.27 11.78 5.22
CA ASN A 114 -3.47 11.08 4.78
C ASN A 114 -3.04 9.87 3.96
N CYS A 115 -2.95 8.72 4.62
CA CYS A 115 -2.26 7.53 4.14
C CYS A 115 -3.21 6.33 4.20
N ASP A 116 -3.64 5.85 3.05
CA ASP A 116 -4.60 4.75 2.94
C ASP A 116 -3.92 3.39 3.13
N VAL A 117 -4.75 2.37 3.40
CA VAL A 117 -4.31 0.99 3.58
C VAL A 117 -4.54 0.20 2.30
N VAL A 118 -3.67 -0.77 2.07
CA VAL A 118 -3.69 -1.65 0.92
C VAL A 118 -3.45 -3.09 1.36
N LEU A 119 -3.97 -4.02 0.58
CA LEU A 119 -3.59 -5.42 0.62
C LEU A 119 -2.44 -5.62 -0.36
N LEU A 120 -1.44 -6.37 0.08
CA LEU A 120 -0.35 -6.82 -0.78
C LEU A 120 -0.65 -8.21 -1.33
N ASP A 121 -0.10 -8.49 -2.51
CA ASP A 121 -0.08 -9.83 -3.09
C ASP A 121 0.74 -10.80 -2.22
N SER A 122 0.14 -11.93 -1.87
CA SER A 122 0.70 -13.00 -1.03
C SER A 122 1.69 -13.92 -1.76
N SER A 123 1.89 -13.76 -3.08
CA SER A 123 2.86 -14.53 -3.87
C SER A 123 4.32 -14.46 -3.33
N ARG A 124 4.62 -13.54 -2.40
CA ARG A 124 5.91 -13.43 -1.69
C ARG A 124 5.93 -13.92 -0.24
N GLN A 125 4.81 -14.32 0.37
CA GLN A 125 4.78 -14.71 1.81
C GLN A 125 3.95 -15.98 2.05
N SER A 126 4.64 -17.11 2.24
CA SER A 126 4.05 -18.45 2.44
C SER A 126 3.33 -18.67 3.77
N ARG A 127 2.94 -17.62 4.51
CA ARG A 127 2.28 -17.77 5.84
C ARG A 127 1.16 -16.80 6.14
N ASN A 128 0.84 -15.85 5.26
CA ASN A 128 -0.32 -14.99 5.45
C ASN A 128 -0.92 -14.65 4.09
N PRO A 129 -2.21 -14.95 3.84
CA PRO A 129 -2.78 -14.77 2.51
C PRO A 129 -2.90 -13.30 2.11
N TYR A 130 -2.75 -12.34 3.03
CA TYR A 130 -2.79 -10.90 2.75
C TYR A 130 -1.88 -10.14 3.70
N THR A 131 -0.77 -9.58 3.20
CA THR A 131 0.04 -8.64 3.99
C THR A 131 -0.65 -7.27 3.93
N ILE A 132 -1.09 -6.75 5.06
CA ILE A 132 -1.85 -5.48 5.14
C ILE A 132 -0.87 -4.37 5.45
N ALA A 133 -0.92 -3.28 4.69
CA ALA A 133 0.07 -2.22 4.79
C ALA A 133 -0.53 -0.83 4.59
N GLN A 134 -0.08 0.15 5.35
CA GLN A 134 -0.38 1.56 5.13
C GLN A 134 0.66 2.16 4.19
N VAL A 135 0.22 2.81 3.10
CA VAL A 135 1.15 3.47 2.17
C VAL A 135 1.51 4.85 2.69
N ARG A 136 2.80 5.08 2.97
CA ARG A 136 3.27 6.36 3.55
C ARG A 136 3.86 7.31 2.53
N THR A 137 4.43 6.77 1.45
CA THR A 137 4.94 7.58 0.34
C THR A 137 5.03 6.73 -0.93
N VAL A 138 4.79 7.37 -2.07
CA VAL A 138 4.99 6.82 -3.42
C VAL A 138 6.10 7.61 -4.06
N PHE A 139 7.17 6.97 -4.50
CA PHE A 139 8.32 7.67 -5.05
C PHE A 139 9.01 6.88 -6.16
N LYS A 140 9.78 7.58 -6.98
CA LYS A 140 10.59 6.97 -8.03
C LYS A 140 11.91 7.72 -8.17
N PRO A 141 13.07 7.02 -8.12
CA PRO A 141 14.36 7.66 -8.38
C PRO A 141 14.47 8.07 -9.84
N HIS A 142 15.21 9.14 -10.11
CA HIS A 142 15.52 9.56 -11.47
C HIS A 142 16.71 8.76 -12.00
N LEU A 143 16.47 7.95 -13.03
CA LEU A 143 17.52 7.15 -13.67
C LEU A 143 18.03 7.85 -14.93
N THR A 144 19.35 7.78 -15.16
CA THR A 144 19.93 8.30 -16.40
C THR A 144 19.59 7.38 -17.59
N PRO A 145 19.62 7.87 -18.84
CA PRO A 145 19.30 7.06 -20.02
C PRO A 145 20.12 5.76 -20.13
N SER A 146 21.41 5.78 -19.78
CA SER A 146 22.26 4.59 -19.80
C SER A 146 21.83 3.55 -18.77
N MET A 147 21.30 3.99 -17.62
CA MET A 147 20.83 3.10 -16.55
C MET A 147 19.48 2.48 -16.88
N VAL A 148 18.62 3.21 -17.59
CA VAL A 148 17.33 2.69 -18.04
C VAL A 148 17.51 1.49 -18.98
N GLN A 149 18.62 1.45 -19.72
CA GLN A 149 18.95 0.34 -20.62
C GLN A 149 19.59 -0.85 -19.90
N ASP A 150 20.03 -0.69 -18.65
CA ASP A 150 20.66 -1.75 -17.88
C ASP A 150 19.61 -2.54 -17.09
N LEU A 151 19.32 -3.75 -17.56
CA LEU A 151 18.32 -4.63 -16.98
C LEU A 151 18.59 -4.99 -15.51
N ARG A 152 19.84 -4.89 -15.04
CA ARG A 152 20.21 -5.12 -13.63
C ARG A 152 19.50 -4.14 -12.68
N PHE A 153 19.13 -2.96 -13.17
CA PHE A 153 18.46 -1.92 -12.39
C PHE A 153 16.97 -1.76 -12.75
N SER A 154 16.40 -2.75 -13.44
CA SER A 154 15.00 -2.74 -13.88
C SER A 154 14.00 -2.58 -12.72
N PHE A 155 14.34 -3.06 -11.52
CA PHE A 155 13.52 -2.90 -10.31
C PHE A 155 13.36 -1.44 -9.85
N LEU A 156 14.18 -0.51 -10.33
CA LEU A 156 14.06 0.94 -10.08
C LEU A 156 13.22 1.66 -11.15
N LEU A 157 12.85 0.98 -12.24
CA LEU A 157 12.01 1.55 -13.30
C LEU A 157 10.55 1.66 -12.88
N THR A 158 10.11 0.85 -11.93
CA THR A 158 8.76 0.93 -11.37
C THR A 158 8.74 1.91 -10.18
N PRO A 159 7.61 2.62 -9.96
CA PRO A 159 7.44 3.38 -8.73
C PRO A 159 7.56 2.45 -7.51
N LEU A 160 8.18 2.97 -6.47
CA LEU A 160 8.36 2.31 -5.19
C LEU A 160 7.43 2.94 -4.15
N LEU A 161 7.09 2.15 -3.15
CA LEU A 161 6.31 2.53 -2.00
C LEU A 161 7.14 2.34 -0.75
N TYR A 162 7.10 3.29 0.18
CA TYR A 162 7.41 2.95 1.57
C TYR A 162 6.09 2.68 2.28
N VAL A 163 6.00 1.54 2.95
CA VAL A 163 4.80 1.07 3.63
C VAL A 163 5.07 0.76 5.10
N GLN A 164 4.03 0.78 5.92
CA GLN A 164 4.08 0.33 7.32
C GLN A 164 3.07 -0.80 7.55
N TYR A 165 3.51 -1.85 8.22
CA TYR A 165 2.73 -3.10 8.29
C TYR A 165 1.70 -3.15 9.40
N PHE A 166 0.67 -3.94 9.15
CA PHE A 166 -0.22 -4.48 10.16
C PHE A 166 -0.12 -6.01 10.16
N LYS A 167 -0.14 -6.61 11.35
CA LYS A 167 -0.31 -8.05 11.54
C LYS A 167 -1.79 -8.35 11.71
N VAL A 168 -2.25 -9.43 11.09
CA VAL A 168 -3.58 -10.00 11.37
C VAL A 168 -3.51 -10.73 12.71
N CYS A 169 -4.45 -10.45 13.60
CA CYS A 169 -4.49 -11.03 14.94
C CYS A 169 -5.51 -12.16 15.03
N GLN A 170 -6.80 -11.81 14.95
CA GLN A 170 -7.91 -12.74 15.08
C GLN A 170 -9.16 -12.14 14.43
N GLU A 171 -10.14 -12.97 14.12
CA GLU A 171 -11.47 -12.50 13.76
C GLU A 171 -12.24 -12.09 15.01
N ASP A 172 -12.95 -10.97 14.96
CA ASP A 172 -13.85 -10.57 16.02
C ASP A 172 -15.19 -11.34 15.92
N PRO A 173 -15.62 -12.08 16.95
CA PRO A 173 -16.82 -12.90 16.87
C PRO A 173 -18.12 -12.12 16.60
N SER A 174 -18.17 -10.83 17.00
CA SER A 174 -19.39 -10.02 16.93
C SER A 174 -19.58 -9.37 15.56
N THR A 175 -18.49 -8.86 14.98
CA THR A 175 -18.49 -8.16 13.69
C THR A 175 -18.08 -9.06 12.54
N ARG A 176 -17.49 -10.23 12.84
CA ARG A 176 -16.85 -11.13 11.88
C ARG A 176 -15.71 -10.49 11.10
N MET A 177 -15.24 -9.30 11.51
CA MET A 177 -14.13 -8.61 10.86
C MET A 177 -12.79 -9.11 11.42
N TRP A 178 -11.78 -9.18 10.56
CA TRP A 178 -10.41 -9.46 11.00
C TRP A 178 -9.86 -8.26 11.75
N MET A 179 -9.44 -8.47 13.00
CA MET A 179 -8.69 -7.49 13.76
C MET A 179 -7.22 -7.53 13.34
N VAL A 180 -6.67 -6.35 13.10
CA VAL A 180 -5.28 -6.13 12.71
C VAL A 180 -4.63 -5.17 13.70
N GLU A 181 -3.34 -5.36 13.94
CA GLU A 181 -2.56 -4.52 14.85
C GLU A 181 -1.31 -4.00 14.15
N ARG A 182 -0.93 -2.75 14.42
CA ARG A 182 0.29 -2.15 13.85
C ARG A 182 1.51 -2.96 14.25
N CYS A 183 2.37 -3.22 13.28
CA CYS A 183 3.68 -3.83 13.54
C CYS A 183 4.61 -2.78 14.13
N LEU A 184 5.13 -3.06 15.32
CA LEU A 184 5.98 -2.17 16.10
C LEU A 184 7.29 -2.87 16.45
N THR A 185 8.38 -2.12 16.49
CA THR A 185 9.68 -2.57 16.99
C THR A 185 10.22 -1.58 18.01
N GLU A 186 10.91 -2.10 19.01
CA GLU A 186 11.61 -1.29 20.00
C GLU A 186 12.92 -0.75 19.42
N THR A 187 13.24 0.49 19.74
CA THR A 187 14.51 1.15 19.43
C THR A 187 15.00 1.90 20.66
N GLU A 188 16.26 2.34 20.66
CA GLU A 188 16.81 3.20 21.72
C GLU A 188 16.01 4.50 21.91
N ARG A 189 15.25 4.93 20.89
CA ARG A 189 14.43 6.15 20.91
C ARG A 189 12.95 5.87 21.20
N GLY A 190 12.61 4.64 21.58
CA GLY A 190 11.26 4.15 21.82
C GLY A 190 10.71 3.29 20.70
N THR A 191 9.41 3.02 20.76
CA THR A 191 8.72 2.15 19.81
C THR A 191 8.48 2.84 18.47
N VAL A 192 8.90 2.22 17.37
CA VAL A 192 8.68 2.70 16.00
C VAL A 192 7.87 1.71 15.19
N ARG A 193 7.18 2.20 14.15
CA ARG A 193 6.41 1.34 13.24
C ARG A 193 7.36 0.62 12.29
N ILE A 194 7.14 -0.67 12.10
CA ILE A 194 7.89 -1.48 11.15
C ILE A 194 7.41 -1.12 9.74
N GLY A 195 8.34 -0.67 8.90
CA GLY A 195 8.10 -0.38 7.51
C GLY A 195 9.21 -0.88 6.59
N GLU A 196 8.90 -0.98 5.32
CA GLU A 196 9.85 -1.36 4.28
C GLU A 196 9.52 -0.67 2.96
N VAL A 197 10.46 -0.79 2.00
CA VAL A 197 10.24 -0.35 0.62
C VAL A 197 9.83 -1.53 -0.25
N ILE A 198 8.71 -1.40 -0.94
CA ILE A 198 8.20 -2.40 -1.88
C ILE A 198 7.93 -1.78 -3.25
N PRO A 199 7.99 -2.55 -4.34
CA PRO A 199 7.49 -2.12 -5.64
C PRO A 199 5.98 -1.84 -5.61
N LEU A 200 5.52 -0.84 -6.36
CA LEU A 200 4.08 -0.53 -6.49
C LEU A 200 3.28 -1.75 -7.00
N MET A 201 3.87 -2.58 -7.86
CA MET A 201 3.25 -3.80 -8.40
C MET A 201 2.93 -4.88 -7.35
N CYS A 202 3.37 -4.72 -6.10
CA CYS A 202 2.99 -5.60 -5.00
C CYS A 202 1.57 -5.32 -4.46
N ILE A 203 0.91 -4.23 -4.87
CA ILE A 203 -0.43 -3.90 -4.41
C ILE A 203 -1.46 -4.77 -5.12
N SER A 204 -2.31 -5.45 -4.35
CA SER A 204 -3.47 -6.18 -4.87
C SER A 204 -4.75 -5.34 -4.77
N HIS A 205 -5.06 -4.79 -3.60
CA HIS A 205 -6.33 -4.06 -3.37
C HIS A 205 -6.11 -2.83 -2.49
N ALA A 206 -6.99 -1.84 -2.61
CA ALA A 206 -7.18 -0.87 -1.55
C ALA A 206 -7.98 -1.51 -0.41
N ALA A 207 -7.72 -1.10 0.82
CA ALA A 207 -8.37 -1.63 2.02
C ALA A 207 -8.81 -0.50 2.95
N GLU A 208 -9.92 -0.73 3.65
CA GLU A 208 -10.42 0.19 4.67
C GLU A 208 -10.24 -0.41 6.06
N LEU A 209 -9.71 0.39 6.98
CA LEU A 209 -9.54 0.04 8.38
C LEU A 209 -10.46 0.89 9.26
N VAL A 210 -11.13 0.24 10.22
CA VAL A 210 -11.94 0.89 11.24
C VAL A 210 -11.23 0.79 12.58
N ALA A 211 -10.95 1.91 13.24
CA ALA A 211 -10.25 1.90 14.52
C ALA A 211 -11.02 1.16 15.61
N VAL A 212 -10.31 0.37 16.43
CA VAL A 212 -10.88 -0.25 17.63
C VAL A 212 -10.85 0.77 18.76
N TYR A 213 -11.98 1.46 18.98
CA TYR A 213 -12.09 2.55 19.95
C TYR A 213 -12.11 2.10 21.42
N GLY A 214 -12.34 0.81 21.69
CA GLY A 214 -12.58 0.31 23.05
C GLY A 214 -13.93 0.78 23.60
N GLU A 215 -14.08 0.81 24.93
CA GLU A 215 -15.34 1.19 25.58
C GLU A 215 -15.73 2.66 25.33
N LYS A 216 -14.74 3.55 25.16
CA LYS A 216 -14.96 4.98 24.93
C LYS A 216 -14.00 5.51 23.89
N ALA A 217 -14.55 6.02 22.79
CA ALA A 217 -13.78 6.75 21.80
C ALA A 217 -13.17 8.03 22.41
N ASN A 218 -11.90 8.28 22.09
CA ASN A 218 -11.25 9.52 22.51
C ASN A 218 -11.81 10.70 21.69
N ARG A 219 -12.48 11.63 22.36
CA ARG A 219 -13.15 12.79 21.72
C ARG A 219 -12.20 13.78 21.04
N ALA A 220 -10.90 13.71 21.33
CA ALA A 220 -9.89 14.51 20.63
C ALA A 220 -9.50 13.91 19.26
N ILE A 221 -9.94 12.68 18.96
CA ILE A 221 -9.62 11.97 17.72
C ILE A 221 -10.75 12.18 16.72
N SER A 222 -10.37 12.51 15.48
CA SER A 222 -11.28 12.66 14.34
C SER A 222 -11.12 11.50 13.36
N SER A 223 -11.98 11.42 12.34
CA SER A 223 -11.79 10.49 11.22
C SER A 223 -10.44 10.68 10.50
N TYR A 224 -9.87 11.88 10.53
CA TYR A 224 -8.59 12.19 9.89
C TYR A 224 -7.36 11.79 10.73
N THR A 225 -7.55 11.58 12.04
CA THR A 225 -6.43 11.28 12.96
C THR A 225 -6.53 9.88 13.56
N SER A 226 -7.69 9.23 13.50
CA SER A 226 -7.95 7.91 14.08
C SER A 226 -6.99 6.86 13.56
N GLN A 227 -6.72 6.84 12.27
CA GLN A 227 -5.79 5.88 11.70
C GLN A 227 -4.40 6.01 12.31
N GLU A 228 -3.95 7.22 12.63
CA GLU A 228 -2.60 7.46 13.15
C GLU A 228 -2.49 7.35 14.67
N CYS A 229 -3.59 7.56 15.40
CA CYS A 229 -3.63 7.54 16.86
C CYS A 229 -3.92 6.16 17.47
N TYR A 230 -4.51 5.22 16.72
CA TYR A 230 -4.81 3.89 17.21
C TYR A 230 -3.79 2.83 16.74
N SER A 231 -3.65 1.76 17.52
CA SER A 231 -2.79 0.62 17.20
C SER A 231 -3.54 -0.59 16.65
N ARG A 232 -4.85 -0.69 16.92
CA ARG A 232 -5.71 -1.81 16.51
C ARG A 232 -6.87 -1.35 15.66
N PHE A 233 -7.20 -2.15 14.66
CA PHE A 233 -8.20 -1.86 13.66
C PHE A 233 -8.96 -3.12 13.25
N PHE A 234 -10.19 -2.96 12.79
CA PHE A 234 -10.89 -3.97 12.01
C PHE A 234 -10.65 -3.73 10.53
N LEU A 235 -10.34 -4.80 9.78
CA LEU A 235 -10.33 -4.79 8.33
C LEU A 235 -11.78 -4.83 7.83
N ASN A 236 -12.24 -3.73 7.24
CA ASN A 236 -13.61 -3.60 6.76
C ASN A 236 -13.79 -4.30 5.40
N HIS A 237 -14.00 -5.61 5.44
CA HIS A 237 -14.35 -6.38 4.25
C HIS A 237 -15.83 -6.28 3.85
N TYR A 238 -16.62 -5.48 4.59
CA TYR A 238 -18.01 -5.18 4.25
C TYR A 238 -18.16 -3.83 3.53
N ALA A 239 -17.05 -3.14 3.23
CA ALA A 239 -17.06 -1.86 2.52
C ALA A 239 -17.80 -1.97 1.18
N ASP A 240 -17.58 -3.07 0.46
CA ASP A 240 -18.35 -3.42 -0.72
C ASP A 240 -18.40 -4.96 -0.92
N LYS A 241 -19.31 -5.42 -1.79
CA LYS A 241 -19.50 -6.86 -2.07
C LYS A 241 -18.32 -7.48 -2.82
N GLU A 242 -17.57 -6.70 -3.59
CA GLU A 242 -16.44 -7.18 -4.37
C GLU A 242 -15.27 -7.50 -3.45
N VAL A 243 -14.99 -6.63 -2.48
CA VAL A 243 -14.00 -6.79 -1.41
C VAL A 243 -14.38 -7.97 -0.51
N TYR A 244 -15.66 -8.10 -0.15
CA TYR A 244 -16.15 -9.26 0.59
C TYR A 244 -15.83 -10.57 -0.16
N ASN A 245 -16.20 -10.63 -1.44
CA ASN A 245 -15.97 -11.83 -2.25
C ASN A 245 -14.47 -12.05 -2.56
N ALA A 246 -13.66 -10.99 -2.67
CA ALA A 246 -12.21 -11.12 -2.85
C ALA A 246 -11.56 -11.81 -1.63
N LEU A 247 -12.01 -11.44 -0.44
CA LEU A 247 -11.43 -11.90 0.83
C LEU A 247 -11.98 -13.26 1.27
N HIS A 248 -13.25 -13.56 0.99
CA HIS A 248 -13.93 -14.77 1.44
C HIS A 248 -14.28 -15.76 0.31
N GLY A 249 -14.37 -15.31 -0.94
CA GLY A 249 -14.79 -16.14 -2.08
C GLY A 249 -13.71 -17.09 -2.61
N LYS A 250 -12.43 -16.87 -2.27
CA LYS A 250 -11.32 -17.80 -2.59
C LYS A 250 -11.21 -19.00 -1.62
N VAL A 251 -12.12 -19.09 -0.63
CA VAL A 251 -12.09 -20.11 0.43
C VAL A 251 -12.72 -21.44 -0.02
N ASP A 252 -13.41 -21.50 -1.16
CA ASP A 252 -14.11 -22.73 -1.56
C ASP A 252 -13.28 -23.76 -2.35
N GLU A 253 -12.07 -23.44 -2.84
CA GLU A 253 -11.26 -24.43 -3.59
C GLU A 253 -10.02 -24.97 -2.85
N ASP A 254 -9.46 -24.29 -1.85
CA ASP A 254 -8.22 -24.76 -1.18
C ASP A 254 -8.21 -24.63 0.36
N PHE A 255 -9.28 -24.14 1.00
CA PHE A 255 -9.28 -23.91 2.46
C PHE A 255 -9.74 -25.09 3.31
N PHE A 256 -10.40 -26.09 2.71
CA PHE A 256 -10.84 -27.29 3.44
C PHE A 256 -9.80 -28.42 3.36
N TYR A 257 -8.59 -28.19 3.91
CA TYR A 257 -7.91 -29.33 4.55
C TYR A 257 -8.64 -29.59 5.87
N ARG A 258 -9.59 -30.54 5.81
CA ARG A 258 -10.30 -31.05 6.97
C ARG A 258 -9.29 -31.58 8.00
N PRO A 259 -9.42 -31.25 9.29
CA PRO A 259 -8.85 -32.09 10.31
C PRO A 259 -9.65 -33.40 10.36
N ASP A 260 -8.92 -34.50 10.58
CA ASP A 260 -9.35 -35.80 11.13
C ASP A 260 -9.38 -37.02 10.19
N ILE A 261 -9.08 -38.16 10.84
CA ILE A 261 -8.83 -39.54 10.39
C ILE A 261 -7.31 -39.80 10.22
N GLN A 262 -6.58 -40.47 11.11
CA GLN A 262 -6.90 -41.54 12.06
C GLN A 262 -5.97 -41.49 13.29
#